data_AF-A0A952Q7C7-F1
#
_entry.id   AF-A0A952Q7C7-F1
#
_cell.length_a   1.000
_cell.length_b   1.000
_cell.length_c   1.000
_cell.angle_alpha   90.00
_cell.angle_beta   90.00
_cell.angle_gamma   90.00
#
_symmetry.space_group_name_H-M   'P 1'
#
loop_
_entity.id
_entity.type
_entity.pdbx_description
1 polymer ?
#
loop_
_entity_poly.entity_id
_entity_poly.type
_entity_poly.pdbx_seq_one_letter_code
_entity_poly.pdbx_strand_id
1 'polypeptide(L)' 'MSMPESPAFEPVGDAVCWLESVCDECGALIEAELPAECWRCGSEVVAS' A
#
# COMPACT_ATOMS: atom_id res chain seq x y z
N MET A 1 9.39 -9.76 -42.48
CA MET A 1 10.07 -8.59 -41.89
C MET A 1 9.00 -7.76 -41.20
N SER A 2 9.12 -7.66 -39.87
CA SER A 2 8.53 -6.68 -38.93
C SER A 2 7.01 -6.62 -38.75
N MET A 3 6.51 -7.19 -37.64
CA MET A 3 5.36 -6.68 -36.90
C MET A 3 5.82 -5.50 -36.04
N PRO A 4 5.21 -4.30 -36.11
CA PRO A 4 5.45 -3.26 -35.11
C PRO A 4 4.79 -3.65 -33.80
N GLU A 5 5.61 -3.69 -32.77
CA GLU A 5 5.30 -4.01 -31.38
C GLU A 5 4.27 -3.03 -30.81
N SER A 6 3.36 -3.54 -29.98
CA SER A 6 2.31 -2.79 -29.30
C SER A 6 2.83 -2.34 -27.91
N PRO A 7 3.15 -1.06 -27.66
CA PRO A 7 3.39 -0.56 -26.31
C PRO A 7 2.06 -0.02 -25.76
N ALA A 8 1.67 -0.20 -24.50
CA ALA A 8 2.25 -0.86 -23.36
C ALA A 8 1.05 -1.14 -22.43
N PHE A 9 1.04 -2.28 -21.75
CA PHE A 9 0.13 -2.47 -20.63
C PHE A 9 0.97 -2.77 -19.41
N GLU A 10 1.18 -1.75 -18.57
CA GLU A 10 1.66 -1.95 -17.20
C GLU A 10 0.62 -1.30 -16.30
N PRO A 11 -0.03 -2.06 -15.39
CA PRO A 11 -0.89 -1.47 -14.39
C PRO A 11 -0.04 -0.51 -13.54
N VAL A 12 -0.52 0.73 -13.37
CA VAL A 12 0.13 1.72 -12.51
C VAL A 12 0.17 1.17 -11.07
N GLY A 13 1.34 0.69 -10.67
CA GLY A 13 1.74 0.35 -9.30
C GLY A 13 1.05 -0.88 -8.70
N ASP A 14 1.82 -1.95 -8.44
CA ASP A 14 1.43 -2.93 -7.42
C ASP A 14 1.03 -2.16 -6.17
N ALA A 15 -0.21 -2.35 -5.70
CA ALA A 15 -0.65 -1.85 -4.40
C ALA A 15 0.25 -2.55 -3.38
N VAL A 16 1.33 -1.87 -3.01
CA VAL A 16 2.31 -2.39 -2.10
C VAL A 16 1.57 -2.77 -0.81
N CYS A 17 1.51 -4.06 -0.49
CA CYS A 17 0.79 -4.64 0.66
C CYS A 17 1.23 -4.06 2.01
N TRP A 18 2.20 -3.12 2.04
CA TRP A 18 2.50 -2.34 3.22
C TRP A 18 1.58 -1.13 3.41
N LEU A 19 0.81 -0.69 2.40
CA LEU A 19 -0.05 0.51 2.47
C LEU A 19 -1.23 0.30 3.41
N GLU A 20 -1.79 -0.91 3.42
CA GLU A 20 -2.79 -1.35 4.40
C GLU A 20 -2.24 -1.26 5.84
N SER A 21 -0.92 -1.40 6.01
CA SER A 21 -0.22 -1.28 7.28
C SER A 21 0.24 0.14 7.61
N VAL A 22 -0.10 1.15 6.80
CA VAL A 22 0.22 2.55 7.11
C VAL A 22 -0.99 3.23 7.74
N CYS A 23 -0.76 3.94 8.84
CA CYS A 23 -1.77 4.80 9.45
C CYS A 23 -2.09 5.97 8.51
N ASP A 24 -3.34 6.09 8.03
CA ASP A 24 -3.76 7.17 7.11
C ASP A 24 -3.64 8.58 7.74
N GLU A 25 -3.83 8.68 9.06
CA GLU A 25 -3.77 9.97 9.78
C GLU A 25 -2.35 10.54 9.87
N CYS A 26 -1.34 9.70 10.12
CA CYS A 26 0.02 10.16 10.42
C CYS A 26 1.10 9.60 9.49
N GLY A 27 0.75 8.70 8.59
CA GLY A 27 1.67 8.03 7.67
C GLY A 27 2.65 7.07 8.34
N ALA A 28 2.43 6.70 9.61
CA ALA A 28 3.31 5.76 10.31
C ALA A 28 3.06 4.33 9.84
N LEU A 29 4.14 3.62 9.49
CA LEU A 29 4.08 2.19 9.21
C LEU A 29 3.87 1.42 10.51
N ILE A 30 2.84 0.59 10.52
CA ILE A 30 2.47 -0.31 11.59
C ILE A 30 3.00 -1.69 11.24
N GLU A 31 4.11 -2.08 11.85
CA GLU A 31 4.74 -3.39 11.66
C GLU A 31 4.13 -4.45 12.61
N ALA A 32 2.81 -4.43 12.79
CA ALA A 32 2.04 -5.33 13.64
C ALA A 32 0.82 -5.87 12.89
N GLU A 33 0.31 -7.05 13.29
CA GLU A 33 -0.91 -7.61 12.72
C GLU A 33 -2.11 -6.68 13.01
N LEU A 34 -2.79 -6.25 11.94
CA LEU A 34 -3.97 -5.39 12.02
C LEU A 34 -5.22 -6.23 12.38
N PRO A 35 -6.19 -5.66 13.12
CA PRO A 35 -6.25 -4.27 13.59
C PRO A 35 -5.32 -4.00 14.78
N ALA A 36 -4.60 -2.88 14.74
CA ALA A 36 -3.65 -2.48 15.78
C ALA A 36 -3.67 -0.95 16.02
N GLU A 37 -3.34 -0.54 17.24
CA GLU A 37 -3.22 0.88 17.57
C GLU A 37 -1.89 1.46 17.05
N CYS A 38 -1.96 2.62 16.39
CA CYS A 38 -0.79 3.31 15.91
C CYS A 38 0.08 3.76 17.09
N TRP A 39 1.29 3.21 17.19
CA TRP A 39 2.26 3.58 18.23
C TRP A 39 2.63 5.07 18.24
N ARG A 40 2.39 5.78 17.13
CA ARG A 40 2.76 7.19 16.97
C ARG A 40 1.65 8.17 17.36
N CYS A 41 0.43 7.93 16.91
CA CYS A 41 -0.70 8.85 17.13
C CYS A 41 -1.81 8.27 18.02
N GLY A 42 -1.80 6.96 18.29
CA GLY A 42 -2.83 6.28 19.05
C GLY A 42 -4.11 5.95 18.26
N SER A 43 -4.15 6.20 16.95
CA SER A 43 -5.32 5.86 16.12
C SER A 43 -5.38 4.37 15.83
N GLU A 44 -6.58 3.78 15.85
CA GLU A 44 -6.78 2.38 15.45
C GLU A 44 -6.61 2.24 13.93
N VAL A 45 -5.66 1.41 13.51
CA VAL A 45 -5.40 1.08 12.11
C VAL A 45 -5.96 -0.30 11.83
N VAL A 46 -6.79 -0.41 10.80
CA VAL A 46 -7.44 -1.66 10.40
C VAL A 46 -7.05 -1.98 8.96
N ALA A 47 -6.77 -3.26 8.67
CA ALA A 47 -6.61 -3.71 7.29
C ALA A 47 -7.96 -3.52 6.59
N SER A 48 -7.98 -2.69 5.55
CA SER A 48 -9.19 -2.36 4.78
C SER A 48 -9.45 -3.34 3.65
#